data_AF-A0A0V8JN66-F1
#
_entry.id   AF-A0A0V8JN66-F1
#
_cell.length_a   1.000
_cell.length_b   1.000
_cell.length_c   1.000
_cell.angle_alpha   90.00
_cell.angle_beta   90.00
_cell.angle_gamma   90.00
#
_symmetry.space_group_name_H-M   'P 1'
#
loop_
_entity.id
_entity.type
_entity.pdbx_description
1 polymer ?
#
loop_
_entity_poly.entity_id
_entity_poly.type
_entity_poly.pdbx_seq_one_letter_code
_entity_poly.pdbx_strand_id
1 'polypeptide(L)'
;MKPLNSTFELTKNIVVKNNLTITGNTDVSTAEKEIGMFDSIVYTGGEVKITNVSIEGFNYSNEGKKGMLILLAKGPINLNRINEFTTFNDEEEQRVNFKNLKDQQQDVFSLLQGFFYTESSAELYGVGSLFAIDGGIFSQGPLTVNAVRGNVETEKDIDRSSTSQVGKYSRFNVLYDRSVLLTKLESLPLVDTLQVIPEATIQPRN
;
A
#
# COMPACT_ATOMS: atom_id res chain seq x y z
N MET A 1 12.85 -11.68 -2.27
CA MET A 1 12.78 -11.76 -3.74
C MET A 1 13.25 -10.46 -4.36
N LYS A 2 13.81 -10.53 -5.58
CA LYS A 2 14.33 -9.39 -6.33
C LYS A 2 13.82 -9.41 -7.77
N PRO A 3 12.59 -8.96 -8.04
CA PRO A 3 12.13 -8.73 -9.41
C PRO A 3 12.98 -7.58 -9.97
N LEU A 4 13.62 -7.76 -11.12
CA LEU A 4 14.45 -6.70 -11.72
C LEU A 4 13.81 -6.31 -13.05
N ASN A 5 13.33 -5.06 -13.12
CA ASN A 5 12.60 -4.47 -14.23
C ASN A 5 11.49 -5.40 -14.76
N SER A 6 10.75 -6.03 -13.86
CA SER A 6 9.81 -7.10 -14.19
C SER A 6 8.54 -7.04 -13.35
N THR A 7 7.43 -7.50 -13.93
CA THR A 7 6.21 -7.82 -13.20
C THR A 7 6.31 -9.21 -12.57
N PHE A 8 5.85 -9.37 -11.34
CA PHE A 8 5.67 -10.66 -10.70
C PHE A 8 4.27 -10.79 -10.09
N GLU A 9 3.77 -12.02 -10.00
CA GLU A 9 2.41 -12.30 -9.54
C GLU A 9 2.43 -13.18 -8.29
N LEU A 10 1.72 -12.76 -7.24
CA LEU A 10 1.47 -13.57 -6.03
C LEU A 10 -0.04 -13.71 -5.83
N THR A 11 -0.61 -14.77 -6.40
CA THR A 11 -2.05 -15.08 -6.37
C THR A 11 -2.41 -16.23 -5.41
N LYS A 12 -1.44 -16.65 -4.58
CA LYS A 12 -1.57 -17.73 -3.61
C LYS A 12 -1.04 -17.27 -2.26
N ASN A 13 -1.56 -17.86 -1.19
CA ASN A 13 -1.11 -17.53 0.16
C ASN A 13 0.34 -17.96 0.38
N ILE A 14 1.05 -17.16 1.18
CA ILE A 14 2.46 -17.38 1.49
C ILE A 14 2.62 -17.36 3.01
N VAL A 15 3.38 -18.31 3.53
CA VAL A 15 3.77 -18.36 4.94
C VAL A 15 5.29 -18.29 5.03
N VAL A 16 5.80 -17.25 5.69
CA VAL A 16 7.23 -16.99 5.89
C VAL A 16 7.53 -17.06 7.38
N LYS A 17 8.36 -18.00 7.80
CA LYS A 17 8.67 -18.20 9.23
C LYS A 17 9.47 -17.03 9.83
N ASN A 18 10.40 -16.48 9.07
CA ASN A 18 11.30 -15.42 9.50
C ASN A 18 10.93 -14.12 8.77
N ASN A 19 11.89 -13.48 8.11
CA ASN A 19 11.68 -12.19 7.45
C ASN A 19 11.24 -12.36 5.99
N LEU A 20 10.36 -11.47 5.54
CA LEU A 20 10.01 -11.31 4.13
C LEU A 20 10.70 -10.05 3.60
N THR A 21 11.42 -10.20 2.49
CA THR A 21 12.01 -9.04 1.80
C THR A 21 11.66 -9.10 0.32
N ILE A 22 11.09 -8.02 -0.18
CA ILE A 22 10.82 -7.78 -1.60
C ILE A 22 11.54 -6.47 -1.95
N THR A 23 12.51 -6.54 -2.86
CA THR A 23 13.30 -5.36 -3.24
C THR A 23 13.40 -5.32 -4.74
N GLY A 24 12.85 -4.27 -5.35
CA GLY A 24 13.01 -4.02 -6.78
C GLY A 24 14.37 -3.40 -7.10
N ASN A 25 14.45 -2.68 -8.20
CA ASN A 25 15.70 -2.08 -8.63
C ASN A 25 16.08 -0.91 -7.71
N THR A 26 17.31 -0.93 -7.20
CA THR A 26 17.86 0.12 -6.33
C THR A 26 18.58 1.21 -7.11
N ASP A 27 18.60 1.13 -8.45
CA ASP A 27 19.14 2.19 -9.29
C ASP A 27 18.23 3.42 -9.22
N VAL A 28 18.70 4.42 -8.47
CA VAL A 28 17.99 5.67 -8.21
C VAL A 28 17.96 6.61 -9.41
N SER A 29 18.68 6.28 -10.49
CA SER A 29 18.70 7.06 -11.73
C SER A 29 17.54 6.75 -12.67
N THR A 30 16.78 5.69 -12.38
CA THR A 30 15.62 5.28 -13.18
C THR A 30 14.38 5.21 -12.31
N ALA A 31 13.24 5.63 -12.86
CA ALA A 31 11.95 5.40 -12.22
C ALA A 31 11.73 3.90 -11.96
N GLU A 32 11.00 3.59 -10.90
CA GLU A 32 10.59 2.24 -10.53
C GLU A 32 9.87 1.55 -11.69
N LYS A 33 10.22 0.28 -11.96
CA LYS A 33 9.60 -0.53 -13.04
C LYS A 33 9.05 -1.86 -12.55
N GLU A 34 9.26 -2.17 -11.29
CA GLU A 34 8.88 -3.44 -10.70
C GLU A 34 7.46 -3.40 -10.20
N ILE A 35 6.60 -4.23 -10.79
CA ILE A 35 5.19 -4.32 -10.40
C ILE A 35 4.94 -5.68 -9.74
N GLY A 36 4.50 -5.66 -8.49
CA GLY A 36 3.93 -6.83 -7.84
C GLY A 36 2.42 -6.85 -7.99
N MET A 37 1.88 -7.86 -8.64
CA MET A 37 0.43 -8.08 -8.78
C MET A 37 -0.03 -9.10 -7.75
N PHE A 38 -0.89 -8.71 -6.82
CA PHE A 38 -1.26 -9.52 -5.67
C PHE A 38 -2.74 -9.90 -5.68
N ASP A 39 -3.00 -11.17 -5.41
CA ASP A 39 -4.24 -11.66 -4.79
C ASP A 39 -3.87 -12.71 -3.75
N SER A 40 -3.24 -12.28 -2.65
CA SER A 40 -2.63 -13.19 -1.69
C SER A 40 -2.70 -12.69 -0.26
N ILE A 41 -2.79 -13.65 0.68
CA ILE A 41 -2.44 -13.39 2.07
C ILE A 41 -1.01 -13.85 2.32
N VAL A 42 -0.22 -12.97 2.92
CA VAL A 42 1.16 -13.23 3.31
C VAL A 42 1.28 -13.15 4.82
N TYR A 43 1.60 -14.28 5.45
CA TYR A 43 1.85 -14.39 6.89
C TYR A 43 3.37 -14.41 7.12
N THR A 44 3.88 -13.49 7.94
CA THR A 44 5.32 -13.38 8.22
C THR A 44 5.59 -13.39 9.73
N GLY A 45 6.43 -14.32 10.19
CA GLY A 45 6.81 -14.43 11.61
C GLY A 45 7.85 -13.40 12.08
N GLY A 46 8.54 -12.74 11.15
CA GLY A 46 9.54 -11.71 11.41
C GLY A 46 9.24 -10.39 10.71
N GLU A 47 10.30 -9.65 10.37
CA GLU A 47 10.22 -8.35 9.69
C GLU A 47 9.73 -8.50 8.24
N VAL A 48 8.95 -7.53 7.77
CA VAL A 48 8.63 -7.37 6.36
C VAL A 48 9.25 -6.09 5.83
N LYS A 49 10.00 -6.21 4.73
CA LYS A 49 10.56 -5.09 4.00
C LYS A 49 10.15 -5.17 2.52
N ILE A 50 9.41 -4.17 2.05
CA ILE A 50 9.08 -4.02 0.62
C ILE A 50 9.63 -2.68 0.18
N THR A 51 10.49 -2.69 -0.85
CA THR A 51 11.17 -1.48 -1.32
C THR A 51 11.29 -1.42 -2.83
N ASN A 52 11.07 -0.24 -3.43
CA ASN A 52 11.25 0.00 -4.86
C ASN A 52 10.36 -0.92 -5.72
N VAL A 53 9.10 -1.08 -5.32
CA VAL A 53 8.14 -1.97 -6.00
C VAL A 53 6.73 -1.38 -5.88
N SER A 54 5.97 -1.44 -6.97
CA SER A 54 4.58 -1.03 -7.02
C SER A 54 3.72 -2.20 -6.59
N ILE A 55 2.82 -1.96 -5.63
CA ILE A 55 1.90 -2.97 -5.11
C ILE A 55 0.55 -2.76 -5.77
N GLU A 56 0.26 -3.60 -6.76
CA GLU A 56 -0.97 -3.58 -7.51
C GLU A 56 -1.82 -4.83 -7.24
N GLY A 57 -3.12 -4.68 -7.45
CA GLY A 57 -4.04 -5.79 -7.35
C GLY A 57 -4.06 -6.61 -8.62
N PHE A 58 -4.03 -7.94 -8.48
CA PHE A 58 -4.15 -8.84 -9.63
C PHE A 58 -5.49 -8.63 -10.34
N ASN A 59 -5.46 -8.38 -11.65
CA ASN A 59 -6.66 -8.07 -12.41
C ASN A 59 -7.24 -9.35 -13.02
N TYR A 60 -8.41 -9.76 -12.56
CA TYR A 60 -9.15 -10.87 -13.15
C TYR A 60 -9.93 -10.36 -14.36
N SER A 61 -9.41 -10.65 -15.56
CA SER A 61 -9.89 -10.16 -16.85
C SER A 61 -11.40 -10.37 -17.11
N ASN A 62 -12.08 -11.23 -16.35
CA ASN A 62 -13.45 -11.63 -16.59
C ASN A 62 -14.45 -11.25 -15.47
N GLU A 63 -13.99 -10.66 -14.36
CA GLU A 63 -14.83 -10.53 -13.14
C GLU A 63 -14.95 -9.09 -12.61
N GLY A 64 -14.23 -8.12 -13.18
CA GLY A 64 -14.15 -6.76 -12.62
C GLY A 64 -13.59 -6.73 -11.19
N LYS A 65 -13.02 -7.86 -10.75
CA LYS A 65 -12.44 -8.06 -9.42
C LYS A 65 -10.97 -7.75 -9.48
N LYS A 66 -10.52 -6.94 -8.51
CA LYS A 66 -9.12 -6.62 -8.30
C LYS A 66 -8.64 -7.33 -7.05
N GLY A 67 -7.53 -8.06 -7.16
CA GLY A 67 -6.87 -8.69 -6.03
C GLY A 67 -6.24 -7.68 -5.08
N MET A 68 -5.76 -8.15 -3.93
CA MET A 68 -5.08 -7.32 -2.94
C MET A 68 -3.95 -8.11 -2.27
N LEU A 69 -2.92 -7.41 -1.81
CA LEU A 69 -1.97 -7.94 -0.84
C LEU A 69 -2.50 -7.78 0.58
N ILE A 70 -2.81 -8.88 1.26
CA ILE A 70 -3.07 -8.87 2.71
C ILE A 70 -1.79 -9.33 3.41
N LEU A 71 -1.08 -8.42 4.06
CA LEU A 71 0.17 -8.71 4.77
C LEU A 71 -0.07 -8.70 6.28
N LEU A 72 0.16 -9.85 6.92
CA LEU A 72 0.07 -10.02 8.37
C LEU A 72 1.45 -10.38 8.91
N ALA A 73 2.05 -9.49 9.69
CA ALA A 73 3.39 -9.65 10.24
C ALA A 73 3.41 -9.67 11.76
N LYS A 74 4.24 -10.51 12.37
CA LYS A 74 4.59 -10.39 13.80
C LYS A 74 5.66 -9.35 14.04
N GLY A 75 6.63 -9.26 13.13
CA GLY A 75 7.70 -8.26 13.18
C GLY A 75 7.31 -6.95 12.50
N PRO A 76 8.21 -5.96 12.51
CA PRO A 76 7.95 -4.65 11.94
C PRO A 76 7.71 -4.70 10.43
N ILE A 77 6.90 -3.77 9.92
CA ILE A 77 6.67 -3.58 8.49
C ILE A 77 7.38 -2.30 8.05
N ASN A 78 8.23 -2.38 7.02
CA ASN A 78 8.85 -1.25 6.36
C ASN A 78 8.47 -1.25 4.87
N LEU A 79 7.66 -0.26 4.48
CA LEU A 79 7.30 0.02 3.09
C LEU A 79 7.99 1.31 2.68
N ASN A 80 8.92 1.24 1.73
CA ASN A 80 9.67 2.41 1.29
C ASN A 80 9.69 2.47 -0.23
N ARG A 81 9.54 3.66 -0.82
CA ARG A 81 9.62 3.82 -2.28
C ARG A 81 8.68 2.84 -2.99
N ILE A 82 7.42 2.83 -2.56
CA ILE A 82 6.36 2.00 -3.12
C ILE A 82 5.46 2.88 -3.98
N ASN A 83 5.11 2.40 -5.16
CA ASN A 83 4.31 3.13 -6.15
C ASN A 83 4.94 4.50 -6.48
N GLU A 84 6.26 4.51 -6.74
CA GLU A 84 6.99 5.76 -6.94
C GLU A 84 6.43 6.61 -8.08
N PHE A 85 6.55 7.94 -7.93
CA PHE A 85 6.23 8.95 -8.94
C PHE A 85 4.79 8.92 -9.49
N THR A 86 3.89 8.12 -8.90
CA THR A 86 2.45 8.26 -9.11
C THR A 86 2.01 9.59 -8.49
N THR A 87 1.76 10.62 -9.28
CA THR A 87 1.32 11.93 -8.77
C THR A 87 0.23 12.49 -9.64
N PHE A 88 -0.53 13.43 -9.08
CA PHE A 88 -1.40 14.29 -9.85
C PHE A 88 -0.58 15.44 -10.42
N ASN A 89 -0.70 15.69 -11.72
CA ASN A 89 -0.37 17.00 -12.27
C ASN A 89 -1.38 18.06 -11.80
N ASP A 90 -1.07 19.34 -12.01
CA ASP A 90 -1.88 20.46 -11.50
C ASP A 90 -3.33 20.45 -12.01
N GLU A 91 -3.58 19.92 -13.21
CA GLU A 91 -4.91 19.81 -13.81
C GLU A 91 -5.70 18.60 -13.30
N GLU A 92 -5.00 17.49 -13.04
CA GLU A 92 -5.56 16.29 -12.40
C GLU A 92 -5.95 16.60 -10.97
N GLU A 93 -5.09 17.30 -10.23
CA GLU A 93 -5.35 17.63 -8.83
C GLU A 93 -6.64 18.45 -8.68
N GLN A 94 -6.96 19.33 -9.63
CA GLN A 94 -8.22 20.08 -9.63
C GLN A 94 -9.47 19.23 -9.94
N ARG A 95 -9.30 18.06 -10.57
CA ARG A 95 -10.38 17.14 -10.98
C ARG A 95 -10.54 15.94 -10.03
N VAL A 96 -9.57 15.71 -9.15
CA VAL A 96 -9.58 14.56 -8.24
C VAL A 96 -10.60 14.78 -7.14
N ASN A 97 -11.50 13.80 -7.00
CA ASN A 97 -12.40 13.72 -5.86
C ASN A 97 -11.94 12.59 -4.96
N PHE A 98 -11.33 12.94 -3.82
CA PHE A 98 -10.79 11.98 -2.87
C PHE A 98 -11.82 10.99 -2.31
N LYS A 99 -13.12 11.31 -2.39
CA LYS A 99 -14.21 10.40 -1.98
C LYS A 99 -14.48 9.29 -2.99
N ASN A 100 -14.11 9.49 -4.26
CA ASN A 100 -14.38 8.57 -5.37
C ASN A 100 -13.07 8.13 -6.08
N LEU A 101 -11.94 8.10 -5.36
CA LEU A 101 -10.63 7.71 -5.93
C LEU A 101 -10.65 6.34 -6.60
N LYS A 102 -11.50 5.41 -6.14
CA LYS A 102 -11.65 4.09 -6.75
C LYS A 102 -12.18 4.16 -8.19
N ASP A 103 -13.07 5.11 -8.47
CA ASP A 103 -13.67 5.31 -9.79
C ASP A 103 -12.74 6.06 -10.75
N GLN A 104 -11.69 6.70 -10.20
CA GLN A 104 -10.68 7.48 -10.93
C GLN A 104 -9.34 6.73 -11.11
N GLN A 105 -9.30 5.43 -10.76
CA GLN A 105 -8.09 4.58 -10.81
C GLN A 105 -7.54 4.34 -12.21
N GLN A 106 -8.36 4.42 -13.26
CA GLN A 106 -7.91 4.25 -14.64
C GLN A 106 -7.64 5.64 -15.22
N ASP A 107 -6.41 5.81 -15.72
CA ASP A 107 -5.87 6.98 -16.45
C ASP A 107 -5.13 8.06 -15.65
N VAL A 108 -5.18 8.10 -14.30
CA VAL A 108 -4.58 9.22 -13.53
C VAL A 108 -3.50 8.79 -12.51
N PHE A 109 -3.70 7.70 -11.75
CA PHE A 109 -2.76 7.22 -10.72
C PHE A 109 -3.10 5.79 -10.29
N SER A 110 -2.09 5.03 -9.83
CA SER A 110 -2.29 3.66 -9.33
C SER A 110 -2.41 3.65 -7.80
N LEU A 111 -3.54 3.15 -7.28
CA LEU A 111 -3.72 2.90 -5.85
C LEU A 111 -2.89 1.71 -5.39
N LEU A 112 -2.24 1.86 -4.24
CA LEU A 112 -1.60 0.76 -3.54
C LEU A 112 -2.70 -0.19 -3.02
N GLN A 113 -2.81 -1.37 -3.63
CA GLN A 113 -3.83 -2.37 -3.27
C GLN A 113 -3.30 -3.26 -2.14
N GLY A 114 -3.56 -2.87 -0.89
CA GLY A 114 -3.02 -3.61 0.24
C GLY A 114 -3.68 -3.36 1.58
N PHE A 115 -3.73 -4.42 2.38
CA PHE A 115 -4.03 -4.36 3.81
C PHE A 115 -2.83 -4.85 4.61
N PHE A 116 -2.32 -3.99 5.49
CA PHE A 116 -1.09 -4.24 6.25
C PHE A 116 -1.40 -4.28 7.74
N TYR A 117 -1.03 -5.36 8.40
CA TYR A 117 -1.15 -5.51 9.85
C TYR A 117 0.17 -5.98 10.45
N THR A 118 0.58 -5.35 11.55
CA THR A 118 1.71 -5.81 12.34
C THR A 118 1.44 -5.78 13.85
N GLU A 119 1.93 -6.80 14.56
CA GLU A 119 2.02 -6.84 16.03
C GLU A 119 3.14 -5.94 16.59
N SER A 120 3.96 -5.35 15.71
CA SER A 120 5.09 -4.47 16.05
C SER A 120 4.85 -3.06 15.46
N SER A 121 5.90 -2.34 15.09
CA SER A 121 5.85 -1.02 14.44
C SER A 121 5.68 -1.12 12.92
N ALA A 122 5.10 -0.09 12.32
CA ALA A 122 5.04 0.07 10.87
C ALA A 122 5.64 1.41 10.43
N GLU A 123 6.45 1.38 9.38
CA GLU A 123 7.05 2.56 8.78
C GLU A 123 6.76 2.61 7.29
N LEU A 124 6.29 3.77 6.82
CA LEU A 124 5.88 4.00 5.45
C LEU A 124 6.53 5.28 4.95
N TYR A 125 7.33 5.14 3.91
CA TYR A 125 8.07 6.23 3.30
C TYR A 125 7.70 6.35 1.82
N GLY A 126 6.89 7.35 1.51
CA GLY A 126 6.58 7.78 0.14
C GLY A 126 7.42 9.01 -0.21
N VAL A 127 8.33 8.86 -1.18
CA VAL A 127 9.15 9.94 -1.71
C VAL A 127 8.62 10.32 -3.08
N GLY A 128 8.21 11.58 -3.26
CA GLY A 128 7.81 12.08 -4.58
C GLY A 128 6.49 11.52 -5.13
N SER A 129 5.79 10.63 -4.41
CA SER A 129 4.60 9.89 -4.87
C SER A 129 3.36 10.12 -3.98
N LEU A 130 2.19 9.94 -4.58
CA LEU A 130 0.89 9.82 -3.92
C LEU A 130 0.81 8.44 -3.29
N PHE A 131 0.93 8.40 -1.96
CA PHE A 131 0.74 7.20 -1.18
C PHE A 131 -0.74 7.03 -0.82
N ALA A 132 -1.51 6.50 -1.78
CA ALA A 132 -2.93 6.21 -1.61
C ALA A 132 -3.18 4.71 -1.51
N ILE A 133 -3.53 4.24 -0.30
CA ILE A 133 -3.84 2.84 -0.01
C ILE A 133 -5.32 2.59 -0.23
N ASP A 134 -5.63 1.58 -1.05
CA ASP A 134 -6.94 0.91 -1.05
C ASP A 134 -6.82 -0.37 -0.21
N GLY A 135 -7.49 -0.41 0.94
CA GLY A 135 -7.35 -1.46 1.93
C GLY A 135 -7.14 -0.87 3.32
N GLY A 136 -5.94 -0.96 3.89
CA GLY A 136 -5.71 -0.39 5.21
C GLY A 136 -4.32 -0.64 5.78
N ILE A 137 -4.00 0.07 6.86
CA ILE A 137 -2.81 -0.20 7.64
C ILE A 137 -3.10 -0.11 9.13
N PHE A 138 -2.61 -1.10 9.88
CA PHE A 138 -2.70 -1.17 11.32
C PHE A 138 -1.38 -1.67 11.91
N SER A 139 -0.97 -1.06 13.01
CA SER A 139 0.22 -1.44 13.77
C SER A 139 -0.16 -1.40 15.25
N GLN A 140 0.14 -2.46 16.00
CA GLN A 140 -0.04 -2.44 17.46
C GLN A 140 0.98 -1.49 18.12
N GLY A 141 2.16 -1.35 17.52
CA GLY A 141 3.18 -0.40 17.91
C GLY A 141 3.06 0.94 17.19
N PRO A 142 4.16 1.73 17.17
CA PRO A 142 4.20 3.00 16.46
C PRO A 142 3.98 2.83 14.95
N LEU A 143 3.10 3.65 14.39
CA LEU A 143 2.91 3.84 12.95
C LEU A 143 3.56 5.17 12.54
N THR A 144 4.65 5.09 11.77
CA THR A 144 5.34 6.27 11.22
C THR A 144 5.04 6.39 9.74
N VAL A 145 4.50 7.53 9.31
CA VAL A 145 4.19 7.81 7.91
C VAL A 145 4.92 9.07 7.47
N ASN A 146 5.77 8.93 6.46
CA ASN A 146 6.47 10.03 5.82
C ASN A 146 6.06 10.09 4.35
N ALA A 147 5.14 11.00 4.03
CA ALA A 147 4.69 11.25 2.66
C ALA A 147 5.14 12.64 2.24
N VAL A 148 6.47 12.81 2.09
CA VAL A 148 7.06 14.11 1.78
C VAL A 148 6.75 14.45 0.33
N ARG A 149 6.12 15.61 0.14
CA ARG A 149 5.79 16.13 -1.17
C ARG A 149 7.03 16.73 -1.83
N GLY A 150 7.33 16.26 -3.04
CA GLY A 150 8.29 16.85 -3.97
C GLY A 150 7.80 16.66 -5.40
N ASN A 151 8.11 17.59 -6.30
CA ASN A 151 7.88 17.44 -7.73
C ASN A 151 9.15 16.82 -8.33
N VAL A 152 9.18 15.50 -8.44
CA VAL A 152 10.43 14.74 -8.59
C VAL A 152 10.19 13.66 -9.63
N GLU A 153 10.89 13.71 -10.77
CA GLU A 153 10.91 12.60 -11.74
C GLU A 153 12.04 11.60 -11.42
N THR A 154 13.07 12.05 -10.70
CA THR A 154 14.19 11.23 -10.19
C THR A 154 14.68 11.72 -8.83
N GLU A 155 15.25 10.88 -7.95
CA GLU A 155 15.69 11.29 -6.59
C GLU A 155 16.63 12.50 -6.52
N LYS A 156 17.25 12.90 -7.64
CA LYS A 156 18.12 14.08 -7.74
C LYS A 156 17.34 15.40 -7.77
N ASP A 157 16.05 15.36 -8.04
CA ASP A 157 15.21 16.54 -8.31
C ASP A 157 14.34 16.95 -7.11
N ILE A 158 14.67 16.48 -5.89
CA ILE A 158 13.87 16.77 -4.69
C ILE A 158 13.98 18.26 -4.32
N ASP A 159 13.06 19.09 -4.84
CA ASP A 159 12.80 20.43 -4.33
C ASP A 159 12.06 20.34 -2.98
N ARG A 160 12.68 20.90 -1.93
CA ARG A 160 12.18 20.90 -0.56
C ARG A 160 11.51 22.22 -0.16
N SER A 161 11.31 23.16 -1.10
CA SER A 161 10.69 24.46 -0.77
C SER A 161 9.20 24.30 -0.44
N SER A 162 8.77 24.86 0.70
CA SER A 162 7.41 24.70 1.24
C SER A 162 6.36 25.62 0.57
N THR A 163 6.80 26.63 -0.18
CA THR A 163 5.91 27.65 -0.78
C THR A 163 5.17 27.15 -2.02
N SER A 164 5.66 26.09 -2.68
CA SER A 164 5.03 25.49 -3.87
C SER A 164 3.87 24.54 -3.56
N GLN A 165 3.50 24.37 -2.27
CA GLN A 165 2.57 23.32 -1.83
C GLN A 165 1.25 23.82 -1.22
N VAL A 166 1.00 25.13 -1.24
CA VAL A 166 -0.24 25.71 -0.71
C VAL A 166 -1.43 25.36 -1.63
N GLY A 167 -2.53 24.87 -1.05
CA GLY A 167 -3.76 24.53 -1.79
C GLY A 167 -3.76 23.13 -2.42
N LYS A 168 -2.75 22.32 -2.09
CA LYS A 168 -2.52 20.99 -2.65
C LYS A 168 -3.02 19.88 -1.71
N TYR A 169 -3.45 18.73 -2.26
CA TYR A 169 -4.01 17.65 -1.44
C TYR A 169 -2.96 16.85 -0.65
N SER A 170 -3.39 16.15 0.40
CA SER A 170 -2.51 15.22 1.11
C SER A 170 -1.97 14.16 0.15
N ARG A 171 -0.67 13.87 0.20
CA ARG A 171 -0.10 12.73 -0.52
C ARG A 171 -0.29 11.40 0.20
N PHE A 172 -0.67 11.42 1.48
CA PHE A 172 -1.04 10.22 2.20
C PHE A 172 -2.55 10.11 2.30
N ASN A 173 -3.13 9.04 1.75
CA ASN A 173 -4.55 8.76 1.78
C ASN A 173 -4.78 7.27 2.04
N VAL A 174 -5.76 6.94 2.88
CA VAL A 174 -6.16 5.55 3.13
C VAL A 174 -7.66 5.45 2.89
N LEU A 175 -8.02 4.72 1.84
CA LEU A 175 -9.38 4.31 1.55
C LEU A 175 -9.62 3.01 2.31
N TYR A 176 -10.06 3.15 3.55
CA TYR A 176 -10.23 2.01 4.42
C TYR A 176 -11.35 1.09 3.96
N ASP A 177 -11.02 -0.15 3.61
CA ASP A 177 -11.99 -1.17 3.22
C ASP A 177 -12.17 -2.22 4.33
N ARG A 178 -13.27 -2.11 5.08
CA ARG A 178 -13.63 -3.07 6.15
C ARG A 178 -13.92 -4.47 5.62
N SER A 179 -14.34 -4.60 4.36
CA SER A 179 -14.73 -5.88 3.78
C SER A 179 -13.54 -6.79 3.49
N VAL A 180 -12.32 -6.26 3.48
CA VAL A 180 -11.09 -7.02 3.21
C VAL A 180 -10.89 -8.17 4.20
N LEU A 181 -11.24 -7.97 5.47
CA LEU A 181 -11.13 -9.00 6.51
C LEU A 181 -12.16 -10.13 6.31
N LEU A 182 -13.27 -9.84 5.62
CA LEU A 182 -14.39 -10.77 5.43
C LEU A 182 -14.26 -11.55 4.11
N THR A 183 -13.69 -10.93 3.07
CA THR A 183 -13.58 -11.52 1.72
C THR A 183 -12.57 -12.65 1.61
N LYS A 184 -11.74 -12.85 2.65
CA LYS A 184 -10.63 -13.81 2.66
C LYS A 184 -10.66 -14.75 3.89
N LEU A 185 -11.83 -14.91 4.52
CA LEU A 185 -12.03 -15.82 5.66
C LEU A 185 -11.61 -17.27 5.35
N GLU A 186 -11.91 -17.76 4.13
CA GLU A 186 -11.55 -19.11 3.66
C GLU A 186 -10.03 -19.34 3.50
N SER A 187 -9.24 -18.27 3.53
CA SER A 187 -7.78 -18.27 3.42
C SER A 187 -7.07 -18.05 4.76
N LEU A 188 -7.83 -17.95 5.85
CA LEU A 188 -7.27 -18.01 7.19
C LEU A 188 -6.73 -19.42 7.45
N PRO A 189 -5.60 -19.57 8.14
CA PRO A 189 -5.16 -20.87 8.60
C PRO A 189 -6.30 -21.55 9.38
N LEU A 190 -6.46 -22.86 9.17
CA LEU A 190 -7.43 -23.67 9.92
C LEU A 190 -7.17 -23.48 11.41
N VAL A 191 -8.09 -22.79 12.07
CA VAL A 191 -8.12 -22.57 13.51
C VAL A 191 -9.39 -23.20 14.06
N ASP A 192 -9.29 -23.86 15.21
CA ASP A 192 -10.46 -24.49 15.85
C ASP A 192 -11.50 -23.46 16.32
N THR A 193 -11.09 -22.18 16.45
CA THR A 193 -11.96 -21.07 16.88
C THR A 193 -11.62 -19.77 16.16
N LEU A 194 -12.65 -19.10 15.63
CA LEU A 194 -12.55 -17.74 15.08
C LEU A 194 -13.10 -16.76 16.13
N GLN A 195 -12.26 -15.84 16.62
CA GLN A 195 -12.72 -14.75 17.50
C GLN A 195 -12.73 -13.44 16.72
N VAL A 196 -13.93 -12.96 16.37
CA VAL A 196 -14.14 -11.64 15.79
C VAL A 196 -14.51 -10.71 16.94
N ILE A 197 -13.73 -9.65 17.15
CA ILE A 197 -14.05 -8.60 18.12
C ILE A 197 -14.57 -7.39 17.33
N PRO A 198 -15.89 -7.21 17.19
CA PRO A 198 -16.43 -6.00 16.59
C PRO A 198 -16.19 -4.80 17.51
N GLU A 199 -15.90 -3.65 16.91
CA GLU A 199 -15.87 -2.38 17.64
C GLU A 199 -17.26 -2.07 18.24
N ALA A 200 -17.28 -1.54 19.46
CA ALA A 200 -18.51 -1.04 20.05
C ALA A 200 -18.98 0.21 19.30
N THR A 201 -20.23 0.21 18.84
CA THR A 201 -20.87 1.40 18.27
C THR A 201 -20.85 2.52 19.31
N ILE A 202 -20.05 3.56 19.08
CA ILE A 202 -20.07 4.78 19.89
C ILE A 202 -21.40 5.48 19.59
N GLN A 203 -22.36 5.36 20.50
CA GLN A 203 -23.60 6.14 20.46
C GLN A 203 -23.25 7.62 20.71
N PRO A 204 -23.73 8.56 19.88
CA PRO A 204 -23.58 9.97 20.18
C PRO A 204 -24.27 10.28 21.52
N ARG A 205 -23.61 11.09 22.37
CA ARG A 205 -24.24 11.62 23.58
C ARG A 205 -25.32 12.61 23.15
N ASN A 206 -26.56 12.33 23.57
CA ASN A 206 -27.68 13.26 23.52
C ASN A 206 -27.42 14.50 24.38
#